data_AF-A0A1G2RKN7-F1
#
_entry.id   AF-A0A1G2RKN7-F1
#
_cell.length_a   1.000
_cell.length_b   1.000
_cell.length_c   1.000
_cell.angle_alpha   90.00
_cell.angle_beta   90.00
_cell.angle_gamma   90.00
#
_symmetry.space_group_name_H-M   'P 1'
#
loop_
_entity.id
_entity.type
_entity.pdbx_description
1 polymer ?
#
loop_
_entity_poly.entity_id
_entity_poly.type
_entity_poly.pdbx_seq_one_letter_code
_entity_poly.pdbx_strand_id
1 'polypeptide(L)'
;MRKSVVSVKNARKGEYKKVIKEIHQKGKCPFCPENFLYHKNPILKKGKLWFLTKDSWPYKHTKHHFLIIGTKHKEKFSQLKQEDFKEVAELANFAIAKYKIQGGAVAVRFGDTNFTGASVAHLHFHIITPLLKTKNRTQTVQFPIGG
;
A
#
# COMPACT_ATOMS: atom_id res chain seq x y z
N MET A 1 5.44 -25.50 -6.36
CA MET A 1 5.48 -24.18 -7.05
C MET A 1 6.07 -23.14 -6.13
N ARG A 2 7.03 -22.33 -6.59
CA ARG A 2 7.57 -21.20 -5.82
C ARG A 2 6.44 -20.19 -5.60
N LYS A 3 6.18 -19.81 -4.36
CA LYS A 3 5.14 -18.83 -4.03
C LYS A 3 5.49 -17.48 -4.67
N SER A 4 4.57 -16.90 -5.44
CA SER A 4 4.82 -15.62 -6.10
C SER A 4 4.72 -14.46 -5.11
N VAL A 5 5.65 -13.52 -5.21
CA VAL A 5 5.68 -12.29 -4.39
C VAL A 5 4.76 -11.19 -4.94
N VAL A 6 4.27 -11.36 -6.17
CA VAL A 6 3.36 -10.43 -6.84
C VAL A 6 2.33 -11.15 -7.71
N SER A 7 1.18 -10.52 -7.91
CA SER A 7 0.08 -11.02 -8.74
C SER A 7 -0.07 -10.17 -10.00
N VAL A 8 0.37 -10.70 -11.14
CA VAL A 8 0.23 -10.04 -12.46
C VAL A 8 -1.24 -9.91 -12.87
N LYS A 9 -2.09 -10.86 -12.43
CA LYS A 9 -3.54 -10.83 -12.72
C LYS A 9 -4.23 -9.63 -12.08
N ASN A 10 -3.81 -9.27 -10.86
CA ASN A 10 -4.39 -8.15 -10.10
C ASN A 10 -3.77 -6.80 -10.50
N ALA A 11 -2.74 -6.80 -11.35
CA ALA A 11 -2.04 -5.59 -11.73
C ALA A 11 -2.91 -4.72 -12.65
N ARG A 12 -3.19 -3.49 -12.19
CA ARG A 12 -3.85 -2.43 -12.98
C ARG A 12 -3.11 -2.17 -14.28
N LYS A 13 -3.86 -1.82 -15.34
CA LYS A 13 -3.35 -1.56 -16.69
C LYS A 13 -2.29 -0.43 -16.72
N GLY A 14 -1.58 -0.33 -17.84
CA GLY A 14 -0.58 0.71 -18.07
C GLY A 14 0.80 0.34 -17.51
N GLU A 15 1.55 1.37 -17.11
CA GLU A 15 2.92 1.23 -16.60
C GLU A 15 3.01 0.29 -15.39
N TYR A 16 2.04 0.37 -14.46
CA TYR A 16 2.01 -0.48 -13.27
C TYR A 16 2.05 -1.98 -13.62
N LYS A 17 1.30 -2.42 -14.64
CA LYS A 17 1.32 -3.82 -15.09
C LYS A 17 2.69 -4.23 -15.64
N LYS A 18 3.40 -3.33 -16.31
CA LYS A 18 4.76 -3.60 -16.81
C LYS A 18 5.72 -3.82 -15.65
N VAL A 19 5.68 -2.94 -14.65
CA VAL A 19 6.49 -3.05 -13.43
C VAL A 19 6.19 -4.35 -12.66
N ILE A 20 4.90 -4.69 -12.46
CA ILE A 20 4.54 -5.94 -11.79
C ILE A 20 5.00 -7.19 -12.57
N LYS A 21 4.94 -7.18 -13.91
CA LYS A 21 5.47 -8.28 -14.73
C LYS A 21 6.98 -8.44 -14.57
N GLU A 22 7.73 -7.34 -14.55
CA GLU A 22 9.18 -7.37 -14.33
C GLU A 22 9.53 -7.92 -12.94
N ILE A 23 8.82 -7.46 -11.91
CA ILE A 23 8.99 -7.97 -10.53
C ILE A 23 8.67 -9.46 -10.47
N HIS A 24 7.61 -9.90 -11.14
CA HIS A 24 7.23 -11.31 -11.21
C HIS A 24 8.35 -12.18 -11.81
N GLN A 25 8.97 -11.71 -12.90
CA GLN A 25 10.10 -12.40 -13.54
C GLN A 25 11.32 -12.47 -12.63
N LYS A 26 11.63 -11.40 -11.89
CA LYS A 26 12.75 -11.37 -10.95
C LYS A 26 12.51 -12.19 -9.69
N GLY A 27 11.24 -12.41 -9.32
CA GLY A 27 10.86 -13.20 -8.15
C GLY A 27 11.24 -12.60 -6.80
N LYS A 28 11.61 -11.31 -6.77
CA LYS A 28 12.03 -10.58 -5.57
C LYS A 28 10.95 -9.62 -5.11
N CYS A 29 10.62 -9.61 -3.82
CA CYS A 29 9.54 -8.78 -3.28
C CYS A 29 9.90 -7.29 -3.39
N PRO A 30 9.07 -6.45 -4.03
CA PRO A 30 9.41 -5.04 -4.29
C PRO A 30 9.30 -4.16 -3.04
N PHE A 31 8.74 -4.67 -1.95
CA PHE A 31 8.58 -3.97 -0.67
C PHE A 31 9.60 -4.36 0.38
N CYS A 32 10.41 -5.40 0.13
CA CYS A 32 11.55 -5.68 0.99
C CYS A 32 12.64 -4.60 0.78
N PRO A 33 13.32 -4.16 1.86
CA PRO A 33 14.29 -3.06 1.79
C PRO A 33 15.37 -3.24 0.72
N GLU A 34 15.88 -4.45 0.53
CA GLU A 34 16.93 -4.78 -0.42
C GLU A 34 16.47 -4.72 -1.89
N ASN A 35 15.17 -4.59 -2.14
CA ASN A 35 14.55 -4.56 -3.47
C ASN A 35 13.59 -3.37 -3.65
N PHE A 36 13.61 -2.38 -2.75
CA PHE A 36 12.73 -1.21 -2.77
C PHE A 36 13.15 -0.17 -3.83
N LEU A 37 13.16 -0.59 -5.09
CA LEU A 37 13.70 0.18 -6.23
C LEU A 37 12.60 0.66 -7.20
N TYR A 38 11.45 -0.01 -7.21
CA TYR A 38 10.35 0.27 -8.15
C TYR A 38 9.41 1.38 -7.67
N HIS A 39 9.57 1.81 -6.42
CA HIS A 39 8.73 2.84 -5.83
C HIS A 39 9.27 4.23 -6.18
N LYS A 40 8.41 5.09 -6.72
CA LYS A 40 8.79 6.38 -7.30
C LYS A 40 8.88 7.52 -6.29
N ASN A 41 8.23 7.37 -5.14
CA ASN A 41 8.13 8.42 -4.13
C ASN A 41 9.17 8.21 -3.03
N PRO A 42 9.72 9.29 -2.44
CA PRO A 42 10.61 9.18 -1.31
C PRO A 42 9.89 8.65 -0.07
N ILE A 43 10.67 8.16 0.89
CA ILE A 43 10.18 7.87 2.24
C ILE A 43 9.94 9.20 2.95
N LEU A 44 8.71 9.41 3.44
CA LEU A 44 8.28 10.62 4.14
C LEU A 44 8.59 10.59 5.63
N LYS A 45 8.51 9.40 6.24
CA LYS A 45 8.80 9.18 7.66
C LYS A 45 9.17 7.71 7.86
N LYS A 46 10.20 7.46 8.66
CA LYS A 46 10.60 6.13 9.12
C LYS A 46 10.23 5.99 10.60
N GLY A 47 9.70 4.83 10.97
CA GLY A 47 9.78 4.34 12.33
C GLY A 47 10.84 3.22 12.43
N LYS A 48 10.67 2.32 13.40
CA LYS A 48 11.58 1.20 13.66
C LYS A 48 11.35 0.03 12.71
N LEU A 49 10.10 -0.36 12.48
CA LEU A 49 9.71 -1.55 11.70
C LEU A 49 8.87 -1.20 10.46
N TRP A 50 8.43 0.04 10.33
CA TRP A 50 7.57 0.52 9.26
C TRP A 50 8.03 1.88 8.74
N PHE A 51 7.63 2.21 7.52
CA PHE A 51 7.87 3.53 6.95
C PHE A 51 6.71 4.00 6.09
N LEU A 52 6.53 5.32 6.01
CA LEU A 52 5.47 6.00 5.28
C LEU A 52 5.99 6.55 3.96
N THR A 53 5.24 6.36 2.88
CA THR A 53 5.50 6.98 1.57
C THR A 53 4.18 7.26 0.84
N LYS A 54 4.20 8.05 -0.24
CA LYS A 54 3.04 8.20 -1.14
C LYS A 54 2.95 6.99 -2.08
N ASP A 55 1.76 6.52 -2.39
CA ASP A 55 1.57 5.51 -3.43
C ASP A 55 2.07 6.06 -4.78
N SER A 56 2.85 5.25 -5.49
CA SER A 56 3.38 5.59 -6.82
C SER A 56 2.31 5.53 -7.92
N TRP A 57 1.21 4.81 -7.66
CA TRP A 57 0.06 4.67 -8.55
C TRP A 57 -1.24 4.82 -7.72
N PRO A 58 -1.62 6.04 -7.31
CA PRO A 58 -2.83 6.25 -6.52
C PRO A 58 -4.10 5.73 -7.23
N TYR A 59 -5.14 5.42 -6.45
CA TYR A 59 -6.43 5.05 -7.04
C TYR A 59 -7.12 6.26 -7.67
N LYS A 60 -8.09 5.99 -8.55
CA LYS A 60 -8.91 7.06 -9.15
C LYS A 60 -9.69 7.78 -8.04
N HIS A 61 -9.88 9.08 -8.20
CA HIS A 61 -10.58 9.96 -7.27
C HIS A 61 -9.89 10.14 -5.89
N THR A 62 -8.62 9.76 -5.76
CA THR A 62 -7.88 9.92 -4.52
C THR A 62 -7.17 11.27 -4.46
N LYS A 63 -7.35 12.01 -3.36
CA LYS A 63 -6.59 13.23 -3.06
C LYS A 63 -5.23 12.88 -2.45
N HIS A 64 -5.23 12.01 -1.46
CA HIS A 64 -4.01 11.47 -0.86
C HIS A 64 -4.08 9.95 -0.78
N HIS A 65 -3.05 9.29 -1.31
CA HIS A 65 -2.85 7.85 -1.15
C HIS A 65 -1.46 7.64 -0.57
N PHE A 66 -1.40 7.15 0.66
CA PHE A 66 -0.14 6.77 1.30
C PHE A 66 -0.09 5.27 1.53
N LEU A 67 1.14 4.76 1.58
CA LEU A 67 1.46 3.40 1.98
C LEU A 67 2.31 3.46 3.25
N ILE A 68 1.96 2.65 4.25
CA ILE A 68 2.81 2.30 5.37
C ILE A 68 3.28 0.87 5.15
N ILE A 69 4.58 0.70 4.91
CA ILE A 69 5.18 -0.56 4.46
C ILE A 69 6.13 -1.08 5.54
N GLY A 70 6.06 -2.38 5.82
CA GLY A 70 6.89 -3.04 6.82
C GLY A 70 8.29 -3.31 6.27
N THR A 71 9.31 -3.22 7.12
CA THR A 71 10.69 -3.56 6.72
C THR A 71 10.92 -5.07 6.68
N LYS A 72 10.05 -5.86 7.32
CA LYS A 72 10.07 -7.33 7.30
C LYS A 72 8.96 -7.87 6.42
N HIS A 73 9.27 -8.86 5.60
CA HIS A 73 8.28 -9.54 4.76
C HIS A 73 7.25 -10.29 5.62
N LYS A 74 6.02 -9.77 5.63
CA LYS A 74 4.85 -10.40 6.27
C LYS A 74 3.73 -10.45 5.24
N GLU A 75 2.91 -11.49 5.28
CA GLU A 75 1.79 -11.66 4.35
C GLU A 75 0.46 -11.95 5.06
N LYS A 76 0.54 -12.60 6.23
CA LYS A 76 -0.63 -12.96 7.03
C LYS A 76 -0.84 -11.92 8.12
N PHE A 77 -2.08 -11.54 8.35
CA PHE A 77 -2.43 -10.58 9.41
C PHE A 77 -1.96 -11.05 10.80
N SER A 78 -1.99 -12.37 11.05
CA SER A 78 -1.51 -12.97 12.31
C SER A 78 0.00 -12.82 12.56
N GLN A 79 0.78 -12.34 11.59
CA GLN A 79 2.21 -12.02 11.79
C GLN A 79 2.42 -10.62 12.37
N LEU A 80 1.37 -9.80 12.47
CA LEU A 80 1.40 -8.49 13.08
C LEU A 80 1.37 -8.61 14.61
N LYS A 81 2.23 -7.84 15.27
CA LYS A 81 2.31 -7.71 16.72
C LYS A 81 1.75 -6.36 17.16
N GLN A 82 1.55 -6.18 18.46
CA GLN A 82 1.06 -4.92 19.02
C GLN A 82 1.97 -3.74 18.63
N GLU A 83 3.29 -3.96 18.63
CA GLU A 83 4.28 -2.97 18.19
C GLU A 83 4.08 -2.52 16.74
N ASP A 84 3.64 -3.42 15.85
CA ASP A 84 3.36 -3.07 14.45
C ASP A 84 2.17 -2.10 14.36
N PHE A 85 1.08 -2.39 15.09
CA PHE A 85 -0.10 -1.52 15.10
C PHE A 85 0.18 -0.16 15.72
N LYS A 86 0.97 -0.12 16.80
CA LYS A 86 1.41 1.14 17.41
C LYS A 86 2.13 2.02 16.38
N GLU A 87 3.10 1.45 15.68
CA GLU A 87 3.91 2.21 14.71
C GLU A 87 3.09 2.62 13.47
N VAL A 88 2.20 1.75 12.99
CA VAL A 88 1.25 2.10 11.93
C VAL A 88 0.35 3.26 12.34
N ALA A 89 -0.17 3.27 13.57
CA ALA A 89 -0.97 4.37 14.10
C ALA A 89 -0.17 5.67 14.19
N GLU A 90 1.07 5.63 14.69
CA GLU A 90 1.97 6.79 14.75
C GLU A 90 2.25 7.38 13.36
N LEU A 91 2.57 6.53 12.37
CA LEU A 91 2.82 6.97 10.99
C LEU A 91 1.56 7.50 10.31
N ALA A 92 0.39 6.89 10.57
CA ALA A 92 -0.88 7.36 10.04
C ALA A 92 -1.26 8.72 10.63
N ASN A 93 -1.16 8.88 11.94
CA ASN A 93 -1.43 10.15 12.63
C ASN A 93 -0.47 11.26 12.16
N PHE A 94 0.81 10.94 11.93
CA PHE A 94 1.75 11.87 11.31
C PHE A 94 1.28 12.34 9.93
N ALA A 95 0.83 11.42 9.06
CA ALA A 95 0.31 11.77 7.74
C ALA A 95 -0.97 12.63 7.85
N ILE A 96 -1.90 12.26 8.74
CA ILE A 96 -3.16 12.98 8.94
C ILE A 96 -2.91 14.41 9.38
N ALA A 97 -2.04 14.62 10.38
CA ALA A 97 -1.68 15.95 10.86
C ALA A 97 -0.95 16.77 9.79
N LYS A 98 0.11 16.19 9.19
CA LYS A 98 0.96 16.89 8.21
C LYS A 98 0.19 17.35 6.98
N TYR A 99 -0.74 16.54 6.50
CA TYR A 99 -1.52 16.83 5.29
C TYR A 99 -2.92 17.39 5.58
N LYS A 100 -3.23 17.69 6.84
CA LYS A 100 -4.52 18.23 7.30
C LYS A 100 -5.69 17.39 6.76
N ILE A 101 -5.58 16.07 6.86
CA ILE A 101 -6.58 15.14 6.35
C ILE A 101 -7.82 15.22 7.24
N GLN A 102 -8.96 15.60 6.64
CA GLN A 102 -10.22 15.75 7.35
C GLN A 102 -11.02 14.44 7.42
N GLY A 103 -10.74 13.48 6.55
CA GLY A 103 -11.44 12.19 6.50
C GLY A 103 -10.85 11.26 5.45
N GLY A 104 -10.99 9.96 5.67
CA GLY A 104 -10.44 8.90 4.83
C GLY A 104 -10.57 7.52 5.46
N ALA A 105 -9.86 6.55 4.91
CA ALA A 105 -9.80 5.19 5.42
C ALA A 105 -8.35 4.73 5.60
N VAL A 106 -8.12 3.94 6.66
CA VAL A 106 -6.93 3.10 6.81
C VAL A 106 -7.33 1.66 6.52
N ALA A 107 -6.68 1.01 5.55
CA ALA A 107 -7.05 -0.33 5.11
C ALA A 107 -5.82 -1.19 4.83
N VAL A 108 -5.94 -2.50 5.02
CA VAL A 108 -4.89 -3.48 4.70
C VAL A 108 -5.53 -4.69 4.04
N ARG A 109 -4.85 -5.24 3.04
CA ARG A 109 -5.15 -6.56 2.48
C ARG A 109 -4.14 -7.56 3.01
N PHE A 110 -4.59 -8.76 3.35
CA PHE A 110 -3.76 -9.81 3.92
C PHE A 110 -4.14 -11.18 3.37
N GLY A 111 -3.18 -12.11 3.35
CA GLY A 111 -3.38 -13.46 2.82
C GLY A 111 -3.04 -13.59 1.34
N ASP A 112 -3.56 -14.63 0.70
CA ASP A 112 -3.24 -14.95 -0.69
C ASP A 112 -3.84 -13.90 -1.64
N THR A 113 -2.97 -13.32 -2.48
CA THR A 113 -3.32 -12.39 -3.56
C THR A 113 -4.41 -12.91 -4.49
N ASN A 114 -4.62 -14.23 -4.58
CA ASN A 114 -5.70 -14.81 -5.36
C ASN A 114 -7.10 -14.41 -4.89
N PHE A 115 -7.25 -14.10 -3.61
CA PHE A 115 -8.53 -13.75 -2.98
C PHE A 115 -8.65 -12.27 -2.62
N THR A 116 -7.51 -11.59 -2.44
CA THR A 116 -7.51 -10.22 -1.87
C THR A 116 -7.56 -9.12 -2.92
N GLY A 117 -7.24 -9.40 -4.18
CA GLY A 117 -7.02 -8.37 -5.20
C GLY A 117 -5.71 -7.59 -5.04
N ALA A 118 -4.86 -7.94 -4.07
CA ALA A 118 -3.55 -7.32 -3.90
C ALA A 118 -2.59 -7.74 -5.03
N SER A 119 -1.81 -6.79 -5.55
CA SER A 119 -0.76 -7.09 -6.55
C SER A 119 0.59 -7.45 -5.92
N VAL A 120 0.83 -7.13 -4.65
CA VAL A 120 2.07 -7.42 -3.92
C VAL A 120 1.75 -8.23 -2.68
N ALA A 121 2.40 -9.39 -2.51
CA ALA A 121 2.25 -10.28 -1.37
C ALA A 121 3.20 -9.86 -0.23
N HIS A 122 3.04 -8.64 0.26
CA HIS A 122 3.75 -8.07 1.42
C HIS A 122 2.78 -7.10 2.09
N LEU A 123 2.59 -7.20 3.41
CA LEU A 123 1.62 -6.37 4.14
C LEU A 123 1.99 -4.88 4.08
N HIS A 124 1.05 -4.08 3.62
CA HIS A 124 1.15 -2.63 3.59
C HIS A 124 -0.21 -2.03 3.92
N PHE A 125 -0.23 -1.04 4.80
CA PHE A 125 -1.43 -0.29 5.11
C PHE A 125 -1.57 0.86 4.14
N HIS A 126 -2.78 1.07 3.66
CA HIS A 126 -3.17 2.18 2.82
C HIS A 126 -3.82 3.26 3.69
N ILE A 127 -3.46 4.52 3.46
CA ILE A 127 -4.24 5.67 3.93
C ILE A 127 -4.78 6.36 2.68
N ILE A 128 -6.10 6.39 2.54
CA ILE A 128 -6.77 6.86 1.33
C ILE A 128 -7.75 7.96 1.69
N THR A 129 -7.66 9.09 0.98
CA THR A 129 -8.60 10.20 1.12
C THR A 129 -9.21 10.56 -0.24
N PRO A 130 -10.51 10.84 -0.31
CA PRO A 130 -11.16 11.16 -1.58
C PRO A 130 -10.92 12.60 -2.02
N LEU A 131 -11.01 12.84 -3.33
CA LEU A 131 -11.15 14.18 -3.90
C LEU A 131 -12.51 14.80 -3.51
N LEU A 132 -12.54 16.12 -3.38
CA LEU A 132 -13.80 16.86 -3.27
C LEU A 132 -14.45 16.95 -4.66
N LYS A 133 -15.74 16.63 -4.73
CA LYS A 133 -16.59 16.91 -5.90
C LYS A 133 -17.19 18.31 -5.80
N THR A 134 -17.60 18.69 -4.59
CA THR A 134 -18.07 20.03 -4.21
C THR A 134 -17.57 20.34 -2.80
N LYS A 135 -17.85 21.54 -2.26
CA LYS A 135 -17.44 21.94 -0.90
C LYS A 135 -17.86 20.93 0.18
N ASN A 136 -19.00 20.25 0.00
CA ASN A 136 -19.59 19.34 0.99
C ASN A 136 -19.79 17.90 0.47
N ARG A 137 -19.24 17.54 -0.69
CA ARG A 137 -19.34 16.16 -1.21
C ARG A 137 -18.01 15.68 -1.76
N THR A 138 -17.69 14.42 -1.51
CA THR A 138 -16.49 13.73 -1.98
C THR A 138 -16.80 12.80 -3.15
N GLN A 139 -15.77 12.40 -3.88
CA GLN A 139 -15.84 11.34 -4.89
C GLN A 139 -15.47 10.00 -4.26
N THR A 140 -16.22 8.94 -4.55
CA THR A 140 -15.91 7.60 -4.05
C THR A 140 -14.59 7.09 -4.62
N VAL A 141 -13.71 6.60 -3.74
CA VAL A 141 -12.51 5.85 -4.10
C VAL A 141 -12.81 4.36 -3.98
N GLN A 142 -12.53 3.60 -5.04
CA GLN A 142 -12.71 2.15 -5.05
C GLN A 142 -11.42 1.47 -4.59
N PHE A 143 -11.46 0.85 -3.41
CA PHE A 143 -10.38 0.00 -2.90
C PHE A 143 -10.76 -1.47 -3.14
N PRO A 144 -10.18 -2.15 -4.15
CA PRO A 144 -10.58 -3.50 -4.50
C PRO A 144 -10.18 -4.49 -3.41
N ILE A 145 -11.12 -5.36 -3.04
CA ILE A 145 -10.91 -6.58 -2.26
C ILE A 145 -11.58 -7.71 -3.06
N GLY A 146 -10.78 -8.65 -3.55
CA GLY A 146 -11.20 -9.60 -4.58
C GLY A 146 -10.62 -9.26 -5.96
N GLY A 147 -10.69 -10.21 -6.88
CA GLY A 147 -10.20 -10.11 -8.25
C GLY A 147 -11.27 -10.47 -9.27
#